data_AF-A0A2A2Q2M4-F1
#
_entry.id   AF-A0A2A2Q2M4-F1
#
_cell.length_a   1.000
_cell.length_b   1.000
_cell.length_c   1.000
_cell.angle_alpha   90.00
_cell.angle_beta   90.00
_cell.angle_gamma   90.00
#
_symmetry.space_group_name_H-M   'P 1'
#
loop_
_entity.id
_entity.type
_entity.pdbx_description
1 polymer ?
#
loop_
_entity_poly.entity_id
_entity_poly.type
_entity_poly.pdbx_seq_one_letter_code
_entity_poly.pdbx_strand_id
1 'polypeptide(L)'
;MKYAYFLRAFVLVPFLLVACESQEMKSLLERQDYFDRQIAIYEERVQKSTQKLDAEKKELEEVTVRAEPAVKSIAAREAMLAEIRELIGGVADMETTMLEKAGLIEAYKSKFEPKSIPNETNLGDLLLPNGFAYKGVVVRASTATHLNIAHSAGFSQIPFTEL
;
A
#
# COMPACT_ATOMS: atom_id res chain seq x y z
N MET A 1 72.01 -12.91 60.63
CA MET A 1 71.80 -12.44 59.23
C MET A 1 70.34 -12.58 58.76
N LYS A 2 69.32 -12.24 59.57
CA LYS A 2 67.89 -12.34 59.17
C LYS A 2 67.24 -10.98 58.85
N TYR A 3 67.76 -9.88 59.39
CA TYR A 3 67.18 -8.53 59.21
C TYR A 3 67.60 -7.82 57.90
N ALA A 4 68.68 -8.25 57.26
CA ALA A 4 69.16 -7.64 56.00
C ALA A 4 68.21 -7.91 54.81
N TYR A 5 67.51 -9.05 54.82
CA TYR A 5 66.52 -9.39 53.81
C TYR A 5 65.21 -8.62 53.98
N PHE A 6 64.80 -8.35 55.23
CA PHE A 6 63.60 -7.56 55.54
C PHE A 6 63.76 -6.10 55.10
N LEU A 7 64.93 -5.50 55.32
CA LEU A 7 65.21 -4.12 54.90
C LEU A 7 65.23 -3.97 53.37
N ARG A 8 65.78 -4.96 52.65
CA ARG A 8 65.76 -4.97 51.18
C ARG A 8 64.36 -5.14 50.60
N ALA A 9 63.53 -6.00 51.21
CA ALA A 9 62.14 -6.17 50.79
C ALA A 9 61.31 -4.91 51.04
N PHE A 10 61.49 -4.24 52.19
CA PHE A 10 60.77 -3.01 52.53
C PHE A 10 61.14 -1.83 51.63
N VAL A 11 62.37 -1.78 51.15
CA VAL A 11 62.82 -0.76 50.19
C VAL A 11 62.36 -1.08 48.77
N LEU A 12 62.30 -2.34 48.35
CA LEU A 12 61.93 -2.70 46.97
C LEU A 12 60.42 -2.68 46.69
N VAL A 13 59.58 -2.96 47.69
CA VAL A 13 58.10 -2.98 47.53
C VAL A 13 57.52 -1.63 47.08
N PRO A 14 57.90 -0.47 47.65
CA PRO A 14 57.46 0.84 47.17
C PRO A 14 57.84 1.12 45.72
N PHE A 15 59.06 0.75 45.29
CA PHE A 15 59.47 0.94 43.88
C PHE A 15 58.67 0.05 42.92
N LEU A 16 58.30 -1.16 43.37
CA LEU A 16 57.47 -2.08 42.58
C LEU A 16 56.03 -1.55 42.46
N LEU A 17 55.47 -0.98 43.54
CA LEU A 17 54.15 -0.35 43.53
C LEU A 17 54.12 0.89 42.62
N VAL A 18 55.12 1.77 42.71
CA VAL A 18 55.26 2.95 41.83
C VAL A 18 55.45 2.54 40.36
N ALA A 19 56.20 1.48 40.09
CA ALA A 19 56.36 0.94 38.74
C ALA A 19 55.03 0.39 38.19
N CYS A 20 54.26 -0.36 38.99
CA CYS A 20 52.93 -0.84 38.65
C CYS A 20 51.96 0.33 38.37
N GLU A 21 51.91 1.34 39.25
CA GLU A 21 51.08 2.55 39.03
C GLU A 21 51.47 3.28 37.75
N SER A 22 52.77 3.36 37.42
CA SER A 22 53.24 3.99 36.18
C SER A 22 52.84 3.20 34.92
N GLN A 23 52.77 1.88 35.02
CA GLN A 23 52.38 1.01 33.91
C GLN A 23 50.87 1.03 33.70
N GLU A 24 50.08 1.04 34.79
CA GLU A 24 48.64 1.21 34.73
C GLU A 24 48.27 2.58 34.15
N MET A 25 48.93 3.66 34.59
CA MET A 25 48.72 5.01 34.06
C MET A 25 49.03 5.10 32.56
N LYS A 26 50.12 4.47 32.09
CA LYS A 26 50.42 4.38 30.64
C LYS A 26 49.33 3.64 29.88
N SER A 27 48.85 2.51 30.42
CA SER A 27 47.78 1.74 29.77
C SER A 27 46.46 2.50 29.69
N LEU A 28 46.17 3.36 30.68
CA LEU A 28 45.00 4.23 30.67
C LEU A 28 45.13 5.35 29.64
N LEU A 29 46.31 5.95 29.51
CA LEU A 29 46.60 6.95 28.47
C LEU A 29 46.50 6.36 27.07
N GLU A 30 47.05 5.16 26.84
CA GLU A 30 46.94 4.47 25.54
C GLU A 30 45.48 4.13 25.20
N ARG A 31 44.67 3.77 26.21
CA ARG A 31 43.22 3.56 26.03
C ARG A 31 42.49 4.86 25.73
N GLN A 32 42.84 5.95 26.39
CA GLN A 32 42.27 7.26 26.12
C GLN A 32 42.58 7.69 24.69
N ASP A 33 43.84 7.62 24.25
CA ASP A 33 44.24 7.90 22.87
C ASP A 33 43.52 7.02 21.85
N TYR A 34 43.28 5.75 22.19
CA TYR A 34 42.50 4.85 21.35
C TYR A 34 41.04 5.32 21.21
N PHE A 35 40.40 5.66 22.32
CA PHE A 35 39.02 6.16 22.30
C PHE A 35 38.90 7.51 21.59
N ASP A 36 39.84 8.43 21.80
CA ASP A 36 39.86 9.73 21.13
C ASP A 36 39.98 9.56 19.61
N ARG A 37 40.82 8.62 19.14
CA ARG A 37 40.90 8.27 17.72
C ARG A 37 39.59 7.68 17.19
N GLN A 38 38.94 6.80 17.95
CA GLN A 38 37.65 6.24 17.55
C GLN A 38 36.58 7.32 17.47
N ILE A 39 36.51 8.21 18.47
CA ILE A 39 35.58 9.34 18.50
C ILE A 39 35.78 10.22 17.26
N ALA A 40 37.01 10.60 16.92
CA ALA A 40 37.31 11.39 15.73
C ALA A 40 36.84 10.71 14.42
N ILE A 41 37.04 9.39 14.30
CA ILE A 41 36.57 8.62 13.13
C ILE A 41 35.03 8.62 13.06
N TYR A 42 34.37 8.46 14.21
CA TYR A 42 32.91 8.48 14.27
C TYR A 42 32.35 9.87 13.97
N GLU A 43 32.95 10.93 14.49
CA GLU A 43 32.59 12.32 14.19
C GLU A 43 32.71 12.62 12.70
N GLU A 44 33.82 12.22 12.06
CA GLU A 44 33.99 12.36 10.61
C GLU A 44 32.91 11.60 9.83
N ARG A 45 32.57 10.38 10.27
CA ARG A 45 31.53 9.57 9.62
C ARG A 45 30.14 10.18 9.79
N VAL A 46 29.83 10.70 10.98
CA VAL A 46 28.57 11.41 11.26
C VAL A 46 28.50 12.65 10.38
N GLN A 47 29.54 13.48 10.34
CA GLN A 47 29.56 14.69 9.53
C GLN A 47 29.34 14.39 8.04
N LYS A 48 30.02 13.38 7.49
CA LYS A 48 29.80 12.93 6.10
C LYS A 48 28.37 12.44 5.86
N SER A 49 27.77 11.76 6.83
CA SER A 49 26.41 11.25 6.71
C SER A 49 25.38 12.39 6.79
N THR A 50 25.59 13.37 7.67
CA THR A 50 24.75 14.57 7.76
C THR A 50 24.82 15.38 6.48
N GLN A 51 26.01 15.58 5.91
CA GLN A 51 26.16 16.27 4.62
C GLN A 51 25.43 15.57 3.47
N LYS A 52 25.44 14.22 3.45
CA LYS A 52 24.66 13.45 2.46
C LYS A 52 23.16 13.62 2.66
N LEU A 53 22.69 13.52 3.90
CA LEU A 53 21.27 13.72 4.22
C LEU A 53 20.78 15.12 3.85
N ASP A 54 21.58 16.14 4.11
CA ASP A 54 21.23 17.52 3.74
C ASP A 54 21.18 17.70 2.22
N ALA A 55 22.09 17.05 1.48
CA ALA A 55 22.08 17.06 0.02
C ALA A 55 20.84 16.34 -0.55
N GLU A 56 20.52 15.15 -0.04
CA GLU A 56 19.33 14.38 -0.45
C GLU A 56 18.04 15.13 -0.11
N LYS A 57 17.97 15.77 1.06
CA LYS A 57 16.82 16.57 1.46
C LYS A 57 16.61 17.74 0.51
N LYS A 58 17.68 18.45 0.13
CA LYS A 58 17.61 19.55 -0.83
C LYS A 58 17.16 19.07 -2.21
N GLU A 59 17.67 17.93 -2.66
CA GLU A 59 17.23 17.31 -3.92
C GLU A 59 15.73 16.97 -3.86
N LEU A 60 15.25 16.41 -2.75
CA LEU A 60 13.85 16.09 -2.56
C LEU A 60 12.96 17.35 -2.57
N GLU A 61 13.40 18.43 -1.91
CA GLU A 61 12.72 19.73 -1.95
C GLU A 61 12.64 20.27 -3.39
N GLU A 62 13.73 20.22 -4.16
CA GLU A 62 13.73 20.63 -5.57
C GLU A 62 12.79 19.78 -6.44
N VAL A 63 12.75 18.47 -6.21
CA VAL A 63 11.83 17.56 -6.92
C VAL A 63 10.38 17.88 -6.58
N THR A 64 10.05 18.17 -5.32
CA THR A 64 8.69 18.56 -4.94
C THR A 64 8.24 19.86 -5.59
N VAL A 65 9.12 20.87 -5.68
CA VAL A 65 8.82 22.14 -6.37
C VAL A 65 8.60 21.90 -7.87
N ARG A 66 9.37 21.00 -8.50
CA ARG A 66 9.16 20.62 -9.92
C ARG A 66 7.88 19.82 -10.14
N ALA A 67 7.42 19.06 -9.14
CA ALA A 67 6.22 18.23 -9.23
C ALA A 67 4.93 19.01 -8.94
N GLU A 68 4.98 20.11 -8.19
CA GLU A 68 3.81 20.95 -7.89
C GLU A 68 2.93 21.32 -9.10
N PRO A 69 3.47 21.74 -10.25
CA PRO A 69 2.67 22.08 -11.42
C PRO A 69 1.91 20.87 -11.98
N ALA A 70 2.53 19.69 -11.94
CA ALA A 70 1.89 18.45 -12.37
C ALA A 70 0.75 18.06 -11.43
N VAL A 71 0.94 18.21 -10.11
CA VAL A 71 -0.12 17.96 -9.11
C VAL A 71 -1.28 18.94 -9.29
N LYS A 72 -1.00 20.24 -9.46
CA LYS A 72 -2.03 21.25 -9.75
C LYS A 72 -2.77 20.96 -11.06
N SER A 73 -2.07 20.48 -12.08
CA SER A 73 -2.68 20.07 -13.35
C SER A 73 -3.60 18.85 -13.20
N ILE A 74 -3.22 17.86 -12.38
CA ILE A 74 -4.07 16.69 -12.11
C ILE A 74 -5.34 17.12 -11.37
N ALA A 75 -5.21 17.95 -10.33
CA ALA A 75 -6.37 18.47 -9.61
C ALA A 75 -7.34 19.26 -10.52
N ALA A 76 -6.81 20.06 -11.45
CA ALA A 76 -7.62 20.77 -12.45
C ALA A 76 -8.34 19.80 -13.42
N ARG A 77 -7.68 18.72 -13.84
CA ARG A 77 -8.30 17.68 -14.67
C ARG A 77 -9.41 16.93 -13.93
N GLU A 78 -9.21 16.64 -12.66
CA GLU A 78 -10.23 15.99 -11.82
C GLU A 78 -11.46 16.89 -11.63
N ALA A 79 -11.26 18.19 -11.39
CA ALA A 79 -12.36 19.16 -11.32
C ALA A 79 -13.15 19.22 -12.64
N MET A 80 -12.45 19.29 -13.78
CA MET A 80 -13.09 19.27 -15.10
C MET A 80 -13.88 17.97 -15.36
N LEU A 81 -13.36 16.81 -14.92
CA LEU A 81 -14.08 15.55 -15.02
C LEU A 81 -15.35 15.51 -14.15
N ALA A 82 -15.32 16.16 -12.98
CA ALA A 82 -16.49 16.30 -12.13
C ALA A 82 -17.58 17.17 -12.79
N GLU A 83 -17.20 18.31 -13.38
CA GLU A 83 -18.12 19.17 -14.13
C GLU A 83 -18.73 18.43 -15.34
N ILE A 84 -17.93 17.65 -16.06
CA ILE A 84 -18.45 16.83 -17.18
C ILE A 84 -19.46 15.79 -16.68
N ARG A 85 -19.21 15.14 -15.54
CA ARG A 85 -20.16 14.19 -14.94
C ARG A 85 -21.46 14.86 -14.53
N GLU A 86 -21.39 16.06 -13.96
CA GLU A 86 -22.56 16.84 -13.59
C GLU A 86 -23.36 17.27 -14.82
N LEU A 87 -22.70 17.72 -15.88
CA LEU A 87 -23.35 18.06 -17.15
C LEU A 87 -24.03 16.84 -17.80
N ILE A 88 -23.38 15.67 -17.79
CA ILE A 88 -23.98 14.43 -18.29
C ILE A 88 -25.21 14.06 -17.47
N GLY A 89 -25.14 14.18 -16.13
CA GLY A 89 -26.29 13.97 -15.24
C GLY A 89 -27.44 14.94 -15.56
N GLY A 90 -27.15 16.23 -15.71
CA GLY A 90 -28.15 17.23 -16.04
C GLY A 90 -28.78 17.05 -17.43
N VAL A 91 -28.02 16.59 -18.41
CA VAL A 91 -28.55 16.24 -19.75
C VAL A 91 -29.45 14.99 -19.66
N ALA A 92 -29.03 13.96 -18.92
CA ALA A 92 -29.86 12.78 -18.69
C ALA A 92 -31.17 13.14 -17.97
N ASP A 93 -31.11 13.99 -16.95
CA ASP A 93 -32.30 14.47 -16.23
C ASP A 93 -33.22 15.28 -17.15
N MET A 94 -32.66 16.12 -18.04
CA MET A 94 -33.40 16.85 -19.07
C MET A 94 -34.07 15.93 -20.08
N GLU A 95 -33.36 14.91 -20.58
CA GLU A 95 -33.93 13.90 -21.49
C GLU A 95 -35.08 13.17 -20.81
N THR A 96 -34.91 12.79 -19.55
CA THR A 96 -35.95 12.12 -18.77
C THR A 96 -37.17 13.04 -18.59
N THR A 97 -36.98 14.30 -18.19
CA THR A 97 -38.09 15.25 -18.06
C THR A 97 -38.76 15.60 -19.39
N MET A 98 -38.02 15.65 -20.50
CA MET A 98 -38.60 15.87 -21.83
C MET A 98 -39.43 14.66 -22.28
N LEU A 99 -38.95 13.44 -22.03
CA LEU A 99 -39.68 12.21 -22.32
C LEU A 99 -40.94 12.09 -21.45
N GLU A 100 -40.87 12.49 -20.17
CA GLU A 100 -42.02 12.54 -19.25
C GLU A 100 -43.05 13.55 -19.74
N LYS A 101 -42.63 14.78 -20.07
CA LYS A 101 -43.51 15.84 -20.59
C LYS A 101 -44.13 15.50 -21.94
N ALA A 102 -43.45 14.72 -22.76
CA ALA A 102 -43.97 14.23 -24.04
C ALA A 102 -44.93 13.03 -23.88
N GLY A 103 -45.16 12.52 -22.66
CA GLY A 103 -45.98 11.32 -22.43
C GLY A 103 -45.38 10.04 -23.02
N LEU A 104 -44.12 10.10 -23.46
CA LEU A 104 -43.45 8.99 -24.14
C LEU A 104 -42.94 7.94 -23.16
N ILE A 105 -42.75 8.27 -21.88
CA ILE A 105 -42.30 7.31 -20.87
C ILE A 105 -43.33 6.21 -20.63
N GLU A 106 -44.62 6.52 -20.57
CA GLU A 106 -45.66 5.49 -20.42
C GLU A 106 -45.80 4.63 -21.70
N ALA A 107 -45.63 5.25 -22.88
CA ALA A 107 -45.57 4.53 -24.15
C ALA A 107 -44.32 3.65 -24.30
N TYR A 108 -43.19 4.05 -23.71
CA TYR A 108 -41.95 3.26 -23.70
C TYR A 108 -42.02 2.14 -22.65
N LYS A 109 -42.52 2.42 -21.45
CA LYS A 109 -42.75 1.45 -20.38
C LYS A 109 -43.71 0.34 -20.79
N SER A 110 -44.80 0.67 -21.49
CA SER A 110 -45.73 -0.34 -22.01
C SER A 110 -45.14 -1.18 -23.16
N LYS A 111 -44.22 -0.64 -23.97
CA LYS A 111 -43.52 -1.41 -25.02
C LYS A 111 -42.39 -2.29 -24.49
N PHE A 112 -41.79 -1.92 -23.35
CA PHE A 112 -40.69 -2.64 -22.70
C PHE A 112 -41.09 -3.33 -21.40
N GLU A 113 -42.39 -3.39 -21.07
CA GLU A 113 -42.86 -4.26 -20.00
C GLU A 113 -42.32 -5.66 -20.27
N PRO A 114 -41.46 -6.21 -19.39
CA PRO A 114 -40.94 -7.54 -19.60
C PRO A 114 -42.15 -8.47 -19.60
N LYS A 115 -42.49 -9.03 -20.76
CA LYS A 115 -43.41 -10.15 -20.86
C LYS A 115 -42.96 -11.14 -19.80
N SER A 116 -43.80 -11.40 -18.81
CA SER A 116 -43.48 -12.24 -17.67
C SER A 116 -42.71 -13.47 -18.14
N ILE A 117 -41.44 -13.58 -17.77
CA ILE A 117 -40.66 -14.79 -18.05
C ILE A 117 -41.41 -15.90 -17.31
N PRO A 118 -41.88 -16.96 -18.00
CA PRO A 118 -42.54 -18.05 -17.32
C PRO A 118 -41.60 -18.58 -16.23
N ASN A 119 -42.15 -18.85 -15.03
CA ASN A 119 -41.40 -19.22 -13.82
C ASN A 119 -40.38 -20.35 -14.05
N GLU A 120 -40.61 -21.16 -15.08
CA GLU A 120 -39.66 -22.14 -15.59
C GLU A 120 -39.56 -22.00 -17.11
N THR A 121 -38.34 -21.84 -17.63
CA THR A 121 -38.07 -21.94 -19.07
C THR A 121 -37.12 -23.11 -19.32
N ASN A 122 -37.57 -24.08 -20.12
CA ASN A 122 -36.73 -25.19 -20.55
C ASN A 122 -35.90 -24.74 -21.77
N LEU A 123 -34.59 -24.64 -21.59
CA LEU A 123 -33.66 -24.20 -22.63
C LEU A 123 -33.08 -25.37 -23.45
N GLY A 124 -33.47 -26.61 -23.14
CA GLY A 124 -32.95 -27.80 -23.84
C GLY A 124 -31.47 -28.03 -23.58
N ASP A 125 -30.74 -28.51 -24.59
CA ASP A 125 -29.32 -28.78 -24.51
C ASP A 125 -28.52 -27.52 -24.86
N LEU A 126 -27.75 -26.97 -23.90
CA LEU A 126 -26.96 -25.76 -24.05
C LEU A 126 -25.48 -26.10 -24.23
N LEU A 127 -24.88 -25.64 -25.32
CA LEU A 127 -23.44 -25.77 -25.56
C LEU A 127 -22.79 -24.40 -25.37
N LEU A 128 -22.04 -24.22 -24.27
CA LEU A 128 -21.33 -22.96 -24.02
C LEU A 128 -20.13 -22.81 -24.97
N PRO A 129 -19.69 -21.58 -25.28
CA PRO A 129 -18.52 -21.31 -26.12
C PRO A 129 -17.24 -22.02 -25.66
N ASN A 130 -17.20 -22.40 -24.39
CA ASN A 130 -16.07 -23.04 -23.72
C ASN A 130 -16.04 -24.57 -23.91
N GLY A 131 -16.92 -25.14 -24.75
CA GLY A 131 -16.99 -26.58 -25.03
C GLY A 131 -17.79 -27.41 -24.02
N PHE A 132 -18.38 -26.79 -23.00
CA PHE A 132 -19.24 -27.48 -22.03
C PHE A 132 -20.66 -27.63 -22.58
N ALA A 133 -21.12 -28.87 -22.71
CA ALA A 133 -22.49 -29.20 -23.10
C ALA A 133 -23.32 -29.57 -21.87
N TYR A 134 -24.35 -28.78 -21.59
CA TYR A 134 -25.33 -29.02 -20.54
C TYR A 134 -26.57 -29.63 -21.16
N LYS A 135 -26.99 -30.80 -20.67
CA LYS A 135 -28.22 -31.46 -21.13
C LYS A 135 -29.41 -31.12 -20.24
N GLY A 136 -30.55 -30.80 -20.86
CA GLY A 136 -31.83 -30.60 -20.18
C GLY A 136 -31.85 -29.43 -19.19
N VAL A 137 -31.36 -28.26 -19.60
CA VAL A 137 -31.25 -27.08 -18.75
C VAL A 137 -32.62 -26.44 -18.53
N VAL A 138 -33.04 -26.38 -17.26
CA VAL A 138 -34.22 -25.62 -16.84
C VAL A 138 -33.76 -24.42 -16.02
N VAL A 139 -34.15 -23.22 -16.47
CA VAL A 139 -33.90 -21.97 -15.75
C VAL A 139 -35.11 -21.62 -14.92
N ARG A 140 -34.91 -21.51 -13.61
CA ARG A 140 -35.94 -21.07 -12.65
C ARG A 140 -35.62 -19.67 -12.16
N ALA A 141 -36.62 -18.79 -12.17
CA ALA A 141 -36.53 -17.51 -11.49
C ALA A 141 -36.36 -17.76 -9.98
N SER A 142 -35.22 -17.35 -9.43
CA SER A 142 -34.94 -17.37 -7.99
C SER A 142 -34.85 -15.94 -7.48
N THR A 143 -35.07 -15.74 -6.19
CA THR A 143 -35.16 -14.43 -5.53
C THR A 143 -33.98 -13.51 -5.89
N ALA A 144 -34.23 -12.63 -6.87
CA ALA A 144 -33.53 -11.41 -7.30
C ALA A 144 -32.02 -11.42 -7.59
N THR A 145 -31.23 -12.41 -7.16
CA THR A 145 -29.75 -12.33 -7.19
C THR A 145 -29.05 -13.48 -7.92
N HIS A 146 -29.77 -14.56 -8.22
CA HIS A 146 -29.19 -15.78 -8.78
C HIS A 146 -30.14 -16.41 -9.80
N LEU A 147 -29.60 -16.86 -10.94
CA LEU A 147 -30.28 -17.80 -11.84
C LEU A 147 -29.95 -19.21 -11.38
N ASN A 148 -30.98 -19.99 -11.02
CA ASN A 148 -30.81 -21.40 -10.70
C ASN A 148 -30.95 -22.23 -11.98
N ILE A 149 -29.89 -22.94 -12.34
CA ILE A 149 -29.84 -23.89 -13.45
C ILE A 149 -29.81 -25.30 -12.88
N ALA A 150 -30.85 -26.08 -13.17
CA ALA A 150 -30.86 -27.51 -12.88
C ALA A 150 -30.34 -28.30 -14.09
N HIS A 151 -29.42 -29.26 -13.87
CA HIS A 151 -28.89 -30.14 -14.90
C HIS A 151 -28.58 -31.55 -14.36
N SER A 152 -28.31 -32.51 -15.25
CA SER A 152 -28.08 -33.93 -14.87
C SER A 152 -26.92 -34.16 -13.89
N ALA A 153 -25.95 -33.25 -13.83
CA ALA A 153 -24.82 -33.30 -12.89
C ALA A 153 -25.05 -32.54 -11.55
N GLY A 154 -26.24 -31.98 -11.29
CA GLY A 154 -26.54 -31.19 -10.08
C GLY A 154 -27.17 -29.82 -10.37
N PHE A 155 -26.95 -28.86 -9.46
CA PHE A 155 -27.48 -27.50 -9.56
C PHE A 155 -26.34 -26.48 -9.68
N SER A 156 -26.49 -25.51 -10.57
CA SER A 156 -25.58 -24.38 -10.76
C SER A 156 -26.31 -23.06 -10.48
N GLN A 157 -25.68 -22.16 -9.74
CA GLN A 157 -26.19 -20.82 -9.49
C GLN A 157 -25.34 -19.80 -10.22
N ILE A 158 -25.93 -19.05 -11.15
CA ILE A 158 -25.25 -17.95 -11.84
C ILE A 158 -25.68 -16.65 -11.17
N PRO A 159 -24.77 -15.95 -10.46
CA PRO A 159 -25.07 -14.62 -9.97
C PRO A 159 -25.22 -13.65 -11.13
N PHE A 160 -26.25 -12.81 -11.10
CA PHE A 160 -26.34 -11.65 -11.99
C PHE A 160 -26.59 -10.42 -11.13
N THR A 161 -25.83 -9.36 -11.38
CA THR A 161 -26.01 -8.07 -10.72
C THR A 161 -27.13 -7.34 -11.44
N GLU A 162 -28.15 -6.87 -10.72
CA GLU A 162 -29.12 -5.93 -11.27
C GLU A 162 -28.35 -4.71 -11.81
N LEU A 163 -28.57 -4.38 -13.08
CA LEU A 163 -28.12 -3.15 -13.74
C LEU A 163 -29.16 -2.05 -13.52
#